data_AF-A0A7G2LRG2-F1
#
_entry.id   AF-A0A7G2LRG2-F1
#
_cell.length_a   1.000
_cell.length_b   1.000
_cell.length_c   1.000
_cell.angle_alpha   90.00
_cell.angle_beta   90.00
_cell.angle_gamma   90.00
#
_symmetry.space_group_name_H-M   'P 1'
#
loop_
_entity.id
_entity.type
_entity.pdbx_description
1 polymer ?
#
loop_
_entity_poly.entity_id
_entity_poly.type
_entity_poly.pdbx_seq_one_letter_code
_entity_poly.pdbx_strand_id
1 'polypeptide(L)' 'ALVSERAGISREDAYVLCSLAGDLRITQTVNREKGVHMMMAKALIGG' A
#
# COMPACT_ATOMS: atom_id res chain seq x y z
N ALA A 1 4.59 4.77 -7.71
CA ALA A 1 3.67 5.75 -8.32
C ALA A 1 2.67 6.21 -7.27
N LEU A 2 1.56 5.51 -7.03
CA LEU A 2 0.49 6.01 -6.15
C LEU A 2 0.96 6.51 -4.77
N VAL A 3 1.66 5.69 -3.99
CA VAL A 3 2.10 6.06 -2.63
C VAL A 3 3.16 7.17 -2.65
N SER A 4 4.17 7.06 -3.53
CA SER A 4 5.20 8.08 -3.69
C SER A 4 4.63 9.44 -4.10
N GLU A 5 3.65 9.45 -5.01
CA GLU A 5 3.00 10.68 -5.49
C GLU A 5 2.08 11.30 -4.42
N ARG A 6 1.32 10.47 -3.71
CA ARG A 6 0.41 10.94 -2.65
C ARG A 6 1.15 11.47 -1.42
N ALA A 7 2.27 10.86 -1.06
CA ALA A 7 3.08 11.27 0.09
C ALA A 7 4.19 12.29 -0.28
N GLY A 8 4.46 12.52 -1.57
CA GLY A 8 5.52 13.43 -2.02
C GLY A 8 6.94 12.94 -1.73
N ILE A 9 7.16 11.62 -1.72
CA ILE A 9 8.43 10.98 -1.34
C ILE A 9 9.06 10.22 -2.51
N SER A 10 10.35 9.86 -2.39
CA SER A 10 11.04 9.07 -3.40
C SER A 10 10.42 7.67 -3.54
N ARG A 11 10.73 6.98 -4.64
CA ARG A 11 10.26 5.59 -4.84
C ARG A 11 10.80 4.65 -3.76
N GLU A 12 12.03 4.88 -3.31
CA GLU A 12 12.71 4.06 -2.29
C GLU A 12 12.04 4.24 -0.93
N ASP A 13 11.77 5.50 -0.56
CA ASP A 13 11.05 5.83 0.67
C ASP A 13 9.62 5.29 0.64
N ALA A 14 8.93 5.36 -0.50
CA ALA A 14 7.61 4.77 -0.66
C ALA A 14 7.62 3.25 -0.48
N TYR A 15 8.68 2.57 -0.93
CA TYR A 15 8.83 1.13 -0.72
C TYR A 15 9.02 0.80 0.76
N VAL A 16 9.90 1.53 1.44
CA VAL A 16 10.12 1.38 2.89
C VAL A 16 8.84 1.68 3.68
N LEU A 17 8.14 2.78 3.36
CA LEU A 17 6.87 3.14 3.97
C LEU A 17 5.82 2.04 3.80
N CYS A 18 5.69 1.47 2.59
CA CYS A 18 4.77 0.37 2.33
C CYS A 18 5.12 -0.90 3.12
N SER A 19 6.40 -1.17 3.33
CA SER A 19 6.86 -2.33 4.10
C SER A 19 6.58 -2.18 5.59
N LEU A 20 6.76 -0.97 6.13
CA LEU A 20 6.61 -0.70 7.55
C LEU A 20 5.17 -0.42 7.98
N ALA A 21 4.38 0.21 7.11
CA ALA A 21 3.04 0.72 7.44
C ALA A 21 1.92 0.19 6.55
N GLY A 22 2.24 -0.60 5.52
CA GLY A 22 1.25 -1.20 4.63
C GLY A 22 0.74 -2.54 5.15
N ASP A 23 -0.54 -2.58 5.52
CA ASP A 23 -1.20 -3.83 5.93
C ASP A 23 -1.74 -4.57 4.70
N LEU A 24 -1.12 -5.70 4.33
CA LEU A 24 -1.60 -6.55 3.25
C LEU A 24 -2.65 -7.53 3.75
N ARG A 25 -3.84 -7.49 3.15
CA ARG A 25 -4.97 -8.35 3.52
C ARG A 25 -5.41 -9.21 2.35
N ILE A 26 -5.45 -10.51 2.58
CA ILE A 26 -6.02 -11.46 1.62
C ILE A 26 -7.52 -11.22 1.57
N THR A 27 -8.02 -10.99 0.37
CA THR A 27 -9.44 -10.69 0.17
C THR A 27 -10.19 -11.90 -0.34
N GLN A 28 -9.56 -12.65 -1.25
CA GLN A 28 -10.19 -13.82 -1.81
C GLN A 28 -9.14 -14.82 -2.33
N THR A 29 -9.38 -16.10 -2.04
CA THR A 29 -8.54 -17.23 -2.45
C THR A 29 -9.33 -18.29 -3.21
N VAL A 30 -10.64 -18.11 -3.33
CA VAL A 30 -11.59 -19.09 -3.87
C VAL A 30 -11.95 -18.83 -5.32
N ASN A 31 -11.66 -17.64 -5.86
CA ASN A 31 -11.78 -17.43 -7.30
C ASN A 31 -10.54 -17.99 -8.01
N ARG A 32 -10.60 -18.05 -9.34
CA ARG A 32 -9.46 -18.45 -10.17
C ARG A 32 -8.22 -17.58 -9.90
N GLU A 33 -8.42 -16.29 -9.65
CA GLU A 33 -7.36 -15.32 -9.33
C GLU A 33 -7.39 -15.00 -7.84
N LYS A 34 -6.23 -14.91 -7.20
CA LYS A 34 -6.13 -14.53 -5.78
C LYS A 34 -6.14 -13.01 -5.66
N GLY A 35 -6.92 -12.48 -4.71
CA GLY A 35 -7.02 -11.04 -4.45
C GLY A 35 -6.35 -10.65 -3.14
N VAL A 36 -5.56 -9.58 -3.18
CA VAL A 36 -4.93 -8.94 -2.01
C VAL A 36 -5.11 -7.44 -2.11
N HIS A 37 -5.40 -6.78 -0.99
CA HIS A 37 -5.42 -5.32 -0.90
C HIS A 37 -4.45 -4.84 0.18
N MET A 38 -3.78 -3.73 -0.09
CA MET A 38 -3.01 -2.98 0.92
C MET A 38 -3.90 -1.93 1.56
N MET A 39 -3.90 -1.86 2.89
CA MET A 39 -4.45 -0.75 3.65
C MET A 39 -3.31 0.15 4.14
N MET A 40 -3.55 1.46 4.09
CA MET A 40 -2.61 2.48 4.57
C MET A 40 -3.40 3.56 5.33
N ALA A 41 -2.86 4.05 6.45
CA ALA A 41 -3.47 5.14 7.18
C ALA A 41 -3.44 6.44 6.34
N LYS A 42 -4.57 7.14 6.26
CA LYS A 42 -4.71 8.35 5.43
C LYS A 42 -3.67 9.44 5.77
N ALA A 43 -3.39 9.62 7.06
CA ALA A 43 -2.40 10.58 7.54
C ALA A 43 -0.98 10.36 6.97
N LEU A 44 -0.65 9.13 6.52
CA LEU A 44 0.65 8.78 5.97
C LEU A 44 0.77 9.09 4.46
N ILE A 45 -0.34 9.38 3.78
CA ILE A 45 -0.40 9.59 2.33
C ILE A 45 -1.14 10.88 1.97
N GLY A 46 -1.10 11.88 2.86
CA GLY A 46 -1.64 13.22 2.62
C GLY A 46 -3.17 13.34 2.75
N GLY A 47 -3.79 12.55 3.62
CA GLY A 47 -5.22 12.60 3.91
C GLY A 47 -5.62 13.51 5.06
#